data_AF-A0A966CZS9-F1
#
_entry.id   AF-A0A966CZS9-F1
#
_cell.length_a   1.000
_cell.length_b   1.000
_cell.length_c   1.000
_cell.angle_alpha   90.00
_cell.angle_beta   90.00
_cell.angle_gamma   90.00
#
_symmetry.space_group_name_H-M   'P 1'
#
loop_
_entity.id
_entity.type
_entity.pdbx_description
1 polymer ?
#
loop_
_entity_poly.entity_id
_entity_poly.type
_entity_poly.pdbx_seq_one_letter_code
_entity_poly.pdbx_strand_id
1 'polypeptide(L)' 'MKSKPWAPWVLLSPALGAVFFLLVIPVCFVIVYSFWLRSPTGDDIVAFQMGNYAKFFADFFYPSVLIRT' A
#
# COMPACT_ATOMS: atom_id res chain seq x y z
N MET A 1 31.39 9.83 -28.71
CA MET A 1 29.95 9.52 -28.87
C MET A 1 29.19 10.31 -27.81
N LYS A 2 28.25 11.20 -28.17
CA LYS A 2 27.43 11.92 -27.17
C LYS A 2 26.49 10.92 -26.51
N SER A 3 26.53 10.84 -25.17
CA SER A 3 25.57 10.03 -24.42
C SER A 3 24.17 10.59 -24.62
N LYS A 4 23.22 9.74 -25.00
CA LYS A 4 21.81 10.13 -25.11
C LYS A 4 21.23 10.12 -23.70
N PRO A 5 20.76 11.25 -23.15
CA PRO A 5 20.31 11.34 -21.76
C PRO A 5 19.11 10.45 -21.43
N TRP A 6 18.36 10.01 -22.45
CA TRP A 6 17.21 9.12 -22.30
C TRP A 6 17.56 7.62 -22.27
N ALA A 7 18.76 7.24 -22.74
CA ALA A 7 19.14 5.83 -22.86
C ALA A 7 19.13 5.08 -21.50
N PRO A 8 19.60 5.66 -20.38
CA PRO A 8 19.51 5.01 -19.08
C PRO A 8 18.07 4.72 -18.65
N TRP A 9 17.14 5.63 -18.91
CA TRP A 9 15.73 5.47 -18.53
C TRP A 9 15.04 4.35 -19.30
N VAL A 10 15.36 4.20 -20.58
CA VAL A 10 14.83 3.09 -21.39
C VAL A 10 15.38 1.76 -20.89
N LEU A 11 16.68 1.68 -20.58
CA LEU A 11 17.29 0.48 -20.00
C LEU A 11 16.69 0.12 -18.63
N LEU A 12 16.34 1.13 -17.84
CA LEU A 12 15.72 0.95 -16.51
C LEU A 12 14.21 0.67 -16.57
N SER A 13 13.56 1.00 -17.68
CA SER A 13 12.09 0.92 -17.81
C SER A 13 11.47 -0.44 -17.48
N PRO A 14 12.06 -1.60 -17.81
CA PRO A 14 11.47 -2.89 -17.43
C PRO A 14 11.50 -3.12 -15.91
N ALA A 15 12.58 -2.71 -15.25
CA ALA A 15 12.70 -2.83 -13.80
C ALA A 15 11.75 -1.87 -13.07
N LEU A 16 11.65 -0.62 -13.52
CA LEU A 16 10.68 0.34 -12.99
C LEU A 16 9.25 -0.11 -13.22
N GLY A 17 8.95 -0.68 -14.40
CA GLY A 17 7.66 -1.28 -14.69
C GLY A 17 7.33 -2.40 -13.70
N ALA A 18 8.25 -3.34 -13.49
CA ALA A 18 8.05 -4.42 -12.53
C ALA A 18 7.79 -3.90 -11.11
N VAL A 19 8.58 -2.94 -10.61
CA VAL A 19 8.33 -2.33 -9.30
C VAL A 19 6.97 -1.63 -9.25
N PHE A 20 6.61 -0.90 -10.30
CA PHE A 20 5.33 -0.21 -10.36
C PHE A 20 4.15 -1.19 -10.32
N PHE A 21 4.14 -2.20 -11.19
CA PHE A 21 3.03 -3.14 -11.29
C PHE A 21 2.96 -4.13 -10.12
N LEU A 22 4.10 -4.60 -9.62
CA LEU A 22 4.15 -5.68 -8.63
C LEU A 22 4.27 -5.18 -7.18
N LEU A 23 4.63 -3.91 -6.96
CA LEU A 23 4.73 -3.33 -5.63
C LEU A 23 3.79 -2.14 -5.46
N VAL A 24 3.91 -1.12 -6.32
CA VAL A 24 3.16 0.13 -6.13
C VAL A 24 1.66 -0.11 -6.26
N ILE A 25 1.20 -0.79 -7.31
CA ILE A 25 -0.22 -1.07 -7.52
C ILE A 25 -0.83 -1.90 -6.37
N PRO A 26 -0.21 -3.02 -5.93
CA PRO A 26 -0.70 -3.76 -4.75
C PRO A 26 -0.80 -2.92 -3.48
N VAL A 27 0.20 -2.07 -3.21
CA VAL A 27 0.17 -1.17 -2.05
C VAL A 27 -0.99 -0.17 -2.17
N CYS A 28 -1.27 0.35 -3.37
CA CYS A 28 -2.43 1.21 -3.59
C CYS A 28 -3.75 0.49 -3.29
N PHE A 29 -3.90 -0.79 -3.62
CA PHE A 29 -5.10 -1.55 -3.25
C PHE A 29 -5.27 -1.65 -1.73
N VAL A 30 -4.19 -1.90 -0.99
CA VAL A 30 -4.22 -1.93 0.48
C VAL A 30 -4.65 -0.58 1.05
N ILE A 31 -4.15 0.52 0.49
CA ILE A 31 -4.54 1.88 0.88
C ILE A 31 -6.02 2.14 0.58
N VAL A 32 -6.58 1.63 -0.52
CA VAL A 32 -8.01 1.82 -0.80
C VAL A 32 -8.87 0.98 0.15
N TYR A 33 -8.49 -0.28 0.37
CA TYR A 33 -9.23 -1.19 1.23
C TYR A 33 -9.19 -0.82 2.71
N SER A 34 -8.19 -0.06 3.18
CA SER A 34 -8.17 0.43 4.56
C SER A 34 -9.32 1.39 4.88
N PHE A 35 -9.93 2.03 3.88
CA PHE A 35 -11.14 2.86 4.05
C PHE A 35 -12.44 2.05 4.04
N TRP A 36 -12.40 0.80 3.56
CA TRP A 36 -13.58 -0.05 3.45
C TRP A 36 -13.95 -0.64 4.80
N LEU A 37 -15.21 -1.05 4.93
CA LEU A 37 -15.70 -1.75 6.12
C LEU A 37 -15.57 -3.26 5.91
N ARG A 38 -15.30 -3.98 6.99
CA ARG A 38 -15.35 -5.44 7.00
C ARG A 38 -16.62 -5.91 7.70
N SER A 39 -17.43 -6.70 7.03
CA SER A 39 -18.62 -7.30 7.64
C SER A 39 -18.22 -8.35 8.70
N PRO A 40 -19.14 -8.72 9.61
CA PRO A 40 -18.89 -9.80 10.56
C PRO A 40 -18.63 -11.17 9.89
N THR A 41 -19.15 -11.39 8.68
CA THR A 41 -18.90 -12.59 7.87
C THR A 41 -17.58 -12.52 7.11
N GLY A 42 -16.87 -11.39 7.19
CA GLY A 42 -15.63 -11.17 6.47
C GLY A 42 -15.84 -10.78 5.01
N ASP A 43 -16.94 -10.13 4.66
CA ASP A 43 -17.11 -9.52 3.35
C ASP A 43 -16.61 -8.08 3.37
N ASP A 44 -16.00 -7.65 2.27
CA ASP A 44 -15.59 -6.27 2.07
C ASP A 44 -16.78 -5.41 1.63
N ILE A 45 -17.09 -4.39 2.43
CA ILE A 45 -18.15 -3.42 2.17
C ILE A 45 -17.49 -2.11 1.75
N VAL A 46 -17.70 -1.72 0.49
CA VAL A 46 -17.18 -0.48 -0.08
C VAL A 46 -17.67 0.71 0.75
N ALA A 47 -16.73 1.47 1.30
CA ALA A 47 -16.99 2.66 2.08
C ALA A 47 -15.82 3.63 1.95
N PHE A 48 -16.08 4.91 2.22
CA PHE A 48 -15.01 5.90 2.41
C PHE A 48 -15.18 6.53 3.78
N GLN A 49 -14.44 6.01 4.77
CA GLN A 49 -14.49 6.45 6.16
C GLN A 49 -13.13 6.36 6.84
N MET A 50 -12.98 7.05 7.98
CA MET A 50 -11.76 7.08 8.80
C MET A 50 -11.91 6.33 10.15
N GLY A 51 -13.03 5.67 10.37
CA GLY A 51 -13.31 4.91 11.59
C GLY A 51 -12.35 3.75 11.85
N ASN A 52 -11.82 3.10 10.81
CA ASN A 52 -10.80 2.06 10.98
C ASN A 52 -9.49 2.63 11.54
N TYR A 53 -9.06 3.79 11.02
CA TYR A 53 -7.89 4.49 11.53
C TYR A 53 -8.09 4.97 12.96
N ALA A 54 -9.25 5.53 13.28
CA ALA A 54 -9.57 5.94 14.65
C ALA A 54 -9.49 4.76 15.63
N LYS A 55 -10.01 3.58 15.26
CA LYS A 55 -9.87 2.34 16.04
C LYS A 55 -8.41 1.91 16.18
N PHE A 56 -7.64 1.94 15.09
CA PHE A 56 -6.22 1.56 15.10
C PHE A 56 -5.40 2.44 16.07
N PHE A 57 -5.56 3.76 16.02
CA PHE A 57 -4.81 4.67 16.91
C PHE A 57 -5.27 4.64 18.36
N ALA A 58 -6.49 4.17 18.64
CA ALA A 58 -6.98 3.93 19.99
C ALA A 58 -6.55 2.57 20.57
N ASP A 59 -6.02 1.67 19.74
CA ASP A 59 -5.63 0.32 20.13
C ASP A 59 -4.12 0.23 20.40
N PHE A 60 -3.76 0.22 21.69
CA PHE A 60 -2.37 0.10 22.14
C PHE A 60 -1.87 -1.35 22.21
N PHE A 61 -2.72 -2.35 21.99
CA PHE A 61 -2.33 -3.75 22.03
C PHE A 61 -1.24 -4.04 20.98
N TYR A 62 -1.48 -3.71 19.71
CA TYR A 62 -0.55 -4.02 18.63
C TYR A 62 0.82 -3.32 18.76
N PRO A 63 0.91 -2.00 19.02
CA PRO A 63 2.19 -1.34 19.26
C PRO A 63 2.96 -1.93 20.45
N SER A 64 2.24 -2.34 21.50
CA SER A 64 2.87 -2.91 22.70
C SER A 64 3.57 -4.25 22.42
N VAL A 65 3.02 -5.05 21.51
CA VAL A 65 3.65 -6.31 21.07
C VAL A 65 4.80 -6.04 20.10
N LEU A 66 4.59 -5.13 19.15
CA LEU A 66 5.58 -4.83 18.10
C LEU A 66 6.92 -4.32 18.67
N ILE A 67 6.89 -3.48 19.71
CA ILE A 67 8.10 -2.90 20.32
C ILE A 67 8.83 -3.91 21.23
N ARG A 68 8.14 -4.98 21.65
CA ARG A 68 8.70 -6.02 22.53
C ARG A 68 9.28 -7.21 21.78
N THR A 69 9.25 -7.20 20.44
CA THR A 69 9.87 -8.22 19.57
C THR A 69 11.28 -7.79 19.21
#